data_AF-A0A512T0K0-F1
#
_entry.id   AF-A0A512T0K0-F1
#
_cell.length_a   1.000
_cell.length_b   1.000
_cell.length_c   1.000
_cell.angle_alpha   90.00
_cell.angle_beta   90.00
_cell.angle_gamma   90.00
#
_symmetry.space_group_name_H-M   'P 1'
#
loop_
_entity.id
_entity.type
_entity.pdbx_description
1 polymer ?
#
loop_
_entity_poly.entity_id
_entity_poly.type
_entity_poly.pdbx_seq_one_letter_code
_entity_poly.pdbx_strand_id
1 'polypeptide(L)'
;MSPASAASDPAVAAMSDHERLADIVHVLHGPSGNPARKEVAYAAYVGFIVVGLYGFPLLRALVLAGDRGGMADALRSPWVVLVGLVVVAAAAALAREAGRVRGPIVAPVPWVDHVVASSLDRWAALRPWFGYSLFAVLAAGALTGLLVGASLWGARVAAPWVVGPAVVAGLLVGLAVGAAWLLGQSRLSPPTSCPAGTSERGLRPEQRRPGGARSRAPWVGEVRRLGIHDLRTQSARSNRMVGGVQAGDLRAVRLEAARPVTRARTKRLRHRGPVMTLVARDFLGLRRAPGAAVVGLVLSAAAAWALGATLSTAAVPPLVAFVAALVSHMGFSGLSEGLRLEADTMGTPALFGSPPVRAAATHLLVPGVLHLAVTTVIGCVAAVVAGADVGTALPWLVMTTVVLAGGNLLAAYRGRPPTGPFNAVPSAQGVLLWYAMPLILDTLIVGGMVWGITRWPTSGLLVIGSWVAAAVMLYAGLNRVQSESLSHRDV
;
A
#
# COMPACT_ATOMS: atom_id res chain seq x y z
N MET A 1 -37.55 -18.79 -43.10
CA MET A 1 -37.75 -17.81 -42.01
C MET A 1 -36.58 -16.85 -42.03
N SER A 2 -36.73 -15.69 -42.66
CA SER A 2 -35.76 -14.59 -42.59
C SER A 2 -35.81 -13.96 -41.20
N PRO A 3 -34.67 -13.59 -40.59
CA PRO A 3 -34.69 -12.79 -39.38
C PRO A 3 -35.23 -11.41 -39.76
N ALA A 4 -36.44 -11.10 -39.31
CA ALA A 4 -36.97 -9.75 -39.37
C ALA A 4 -35.98 -8.83 -38.64
N SER A 5 -35.45 -7.84 -39.37
CA SER A 5 -34.69 -6.75 -38.78
C SER A 5 -35.59 -6.07 -37.76
N ALA A 6 -35.29 -6.25 -36.47
CA ALA A 6 -35.89 -5.46 -35.41
C ALA A 6 -35.56 -3.99 -35.70
N ALA A 7 -36.52 -3.28 -36.30
CA ALA A 7 -36.47 -1.85 -36.43
C ALA A 7 -36.40 -1.29 -35.01
N SER A 8 -35.24 -0.78 -34.61
CA SER A 8 -35.06 -0.08 -33.36
C SER A 8 -36.05 1.09 -33.36
N ASP A 9 -36.91 1.16 -32.34
CA ASP A 9 -37.90 2.22 -32.16
C ASP A 9 -37.24 3.60 -32.37
N PRO A 10 -37.78 4.47 -33.26
CA PRO A 10 -37.19 5.78 -33.52
C PRO A 10 -37.17 6.68 -32.27
N ALA A 11 -38.02 6.38 -31.28
CA ALA A 11 -38.01 7.03 -29.97
C ALA A 11 -36.74 6.74 -29.16
N VAL A 12 -36.21 5.51 -29.21
CA VAL A 12 -34.97 5.13 -28.51
C VAL A 12 -33.74 5.77 -29.14
N ALA A 13 -33.78 6.01 -30.46
CA ALA A 13 -32.72 6.72 -31.19
C ALA A 13 -32.67 8.23 -30.88
N ALA A 14 -33.75 8.80 -30.35
CA ALA A 14 -33.86 10.22 -29.98
C ALA A 14 -33.54 10.50 -28.50
N MET A 15 -33.46 9.48 -27.65
CA MET A 15 -33.15 9.65 -26.22
C MET A 15 -31.71 10.12 -26.01
N SER A 16 -31.54 11.13 -25.16
CA SER A 16 -30.21 11.59 -24.77
C SER A 16 -29.47 10.52 -23.95
N ASP A 17 -28.14 10.46 -24.04
CA ASP A 17 -27.31 9.58 -23.22
C ASP A 17 -27.60 9.71 -21.71
N HIS A 18 -28.06 10.89 -21.28
CA HIS A 18 -28.44 11.15 -19.90
C HIS A 18 -29.71 10.39 -19.49
N GLU A 19 -30.75 10.40 -20.33
CA GLU A 19 -32.01 9.68 -20.08
C GLU A 19 -31.79 8.18 -20.12
N ARG A 20 -30.99 7.69 -21.09
CA ARG A 20 -30.63 6.27 -21.19
C ARG A 20 -29.88 5.79 -19.95
N LEU A 21 -28.96 6.61 -19.41
CA LEU A 21 -28.26 6.29 -18.16
C LEU A 21 -29.17 6.34 -16.94
N ALA A 22 -30.10 7.29 -16.86
CA ALA A 22 -31.04 7.39 -15.75
C ALA A 22 -31.94 6.14 -15.69
N ASP A 23 -32.44 5.69 -16.83
CA ASP A 23 -33.25 4.47 -16.94
C ASP A 23 -32.45 3.22 -16.54
N ILE A 24 -31.24 3.05 -17.07
CA ILE A 24 -30.33 1.95 -16.70
C ILE A 24 -30.05 1.95 -15.18
N VAL A 25 -29.80 3.12 -14.57
CA VAL A 25 -29.56 3.21 -13.12
C VAL A 25 -30.80 2.81 -12.35
N HIS A 26 -31.99 3.23 -12.79
CA HIS A 26 -33.25 2.87 -12.17
C HIS A 26 -33.51 1.35 -12.25
N VAL A 27 -33.27 0.73 -13.41
CA VAL A 27 -33.42 -0.72 -13.59
C VAL A 27 -32.42 -1.51 -12.73
N LEU A 28 -31.15 -1.10 -12.69
CA LEU A 28 -30.09 -1.85 -12.01
C LEU A 28 -30.08 -1.68 -10.49
N HIS A 29 -30.48 -0.51 -9.97
CA HIS A 29 -30.38 -0.19 -8.54
C HIS A 29 -31.74 0.08 -7.88
N GLY A 30 -32.83 0.09 -8.64
CA GLY A 30 -34.15 0.44 -8.14
C GLY A 30 -34.28 1.91 -7.70
N PRO A 31 -35.38 2.25 -6.99
CA PRO A 31 -35.65 3.62 -6.54
C PRO A 31 -34.69 4.13 -5.46
N SER A 32 -33.97 3.24 -4.78
CA SER A 32 -32.99 3.58 -3.74
C SER A 32 -31.64 4.08 -4.29
N GLY A 33 -31.39 3.91 -5.59
CA GLY A 33 -30.18 4.36 -6.27
C GLY A 33 -28.92 3.56 -5.91
N ASN A 34 -27.77 3.98 -6.43
CA ASN A 34 -26.51 3.25 -6.24
C ASN A 34 -26.01 3.33 -4.78
N PRO A 35 -25.90 2.19 -4.05
CA PRO A 35 -25.50 2.17 -2.65
C PRO A 35 -24.03 2.59 -2.43
N ALA A 36 -23.17 2.49 -3.45
CA ALA A 36 -21.74 2.80 -3.35
C ALA A 36 -21.46 4.21 -2.83
N ARG A 37 -22.33 5.19 -3.13
CA ARG A 37 -22.20 6.54 -2.59
C ARG A 37 -22.28 6.58 -1.06
N LYS A 38 -23.24 5.83 -0.49
CA LYS A 38 -23.44 5.76 0.97
C LYS A 38 -22.29 5.04 1.64
N GLU A 39 -21.82 3.94 1.03
CA GLU A 39 -20.69 3.16 1.55
C GLU A 39 -19.39 3.97 1.60
N VAL A 40 -19.07 4.70 0.53
CA VAL A 40 -17.86 5.53 0.48
C VAL A 40 -17.94 6.72 1.44
N ALA A 41 -19.11 7.35 1.57
CA ALA A 41 -19.32 8.41 2.55
C ALA A 41 -19.20 7.88 3.99
N TYR A 42 -19.76 6.70 4.26
CA TYR A 42 -19.64 6.04 5.56
C TYR A 42 -18.19 5.67 5.89
N ALA A 43 -17.43 5.15 4.91
CA ALA A 43 -16.00 4.86 5.10
C ALA A 43 -15.20 6.13 5.44
N ALA A 44 -15.48 7.26 4.78
CA ALA A 44 -14.85 8.54 5.10
C ALA A 44 -15.23 9.04 6.51
N TYR A 45 -16.49 8.87 6.91
CA TYR A 45 -16.97 9.18 8.25
C TYR A 45 -16.26 8.34 9.33
N VAL A 46 -16.15 7.02 9.13
CA VAL A 46 -15.41 6.13 10.04
C VAL A 46 -13.93 6.52 10.08
N GLY A 47 -13.33 6.84 8.93
CA GLY A 47 -11.96 7.34 8.84
C GLY A 47 -11.74 8.61 9.66
N PHE A 48 -12.67 9.57 9.59
CA PHE A 48 -12.63 10.78 10.40
C PHE A 48 -12.65 10.48 11.90
N ILE A 49 -13.53 9.57 12.36
CA ILE A 49 -13.58 9.16 13.77
C ILE A 49 -12.26 8.52 14.20
N VAL A 50 -11.74 7.57 13.43
CA VAL A 50 -10.49 6.86 13.77
C VAL A 50 -9.31 7.84 13.83
N VAL A 51 -9.20 8.73 12.84
CA VAL A 51 -8.16 9.76 12.78
C VAL A 51 -8.29 10.73 13.96
N GLY A 52 -9.49 11.17 14.31
CA GLY A 52 -9.72 12.10 15.41
C GLY A 52 -9.50 11.47 16.79
N LEU A 53 -10.00 10.26 17.01
CA LEU A 53 -9.99 9.60 18.32
C LEU A 53 -8.63 8.96 18.65
N TYR A 54 -7.96 8.38 17.64
CA TYR A 54 -6.70 7.66 17.85
C TYR A 54 -5.51 8.34 17.19
N GLY A 55 -5.67 8.77 15.93
CA GLY A 55 -4.59 9.38 15.16
C GLY A 55 -4.08 10.68 15.80
N PHE A 56 -4.99 11.61 16.10
CA PHE A 56 -4.64 12.93 16.62
C PHE A 56 -3.95 12.87 17.99
N PRO A 57 -4.48 12.15 19.01
CA PRO A 57 -3.81 12.06 20.30
C PRO A 57 -2.44 11.38 20.19
N LEU A 58 -2.33 10.32 19.38
CA LEU A 58 -1.08 9.60 19.18
C LEU A 58 -0.02 10.49 18.53
N LEU A 59 -0.33 11.09 17.37
CA LEU A 59 0.62 11.94 16.66
C LEU A 59 0.97 13.19 17.48
N ARG A 60 -0.01 13.78 18.18
CA ARG A 60 0.26 14.88 19.12
C ARG A 60 1.20 14.43 20.23
N ALA A 61 0.96 13.29 20.88
CA ALA A 61 1.82 12.78 21.95
C ALA A 61 3.25 12.54 21.46
N LEU A 62 3.40 11.99 20.26
CA LEU A 62 4.70 11.79 19.60
C LEU A 62 5.44 13.12 19.39
N VAL A 63 4.75 14.15 18.90
CA VAL A 63 5.34 15.49 18.73
C VAL A 63 5.69 16.13 20.09
N LEU A 64 4.81 15.99 21.08
CA LEU A 64 5.04 16.55 22.43
C LEU A 64 6.25 15.95 23.13
N ALA A 65 6.51 14.66 22.91
CA ALA A 65 7.54 13.89 23.61
C ALA A 65 8.86 13.78 22.82
N GLY A 66 8.87 14.08 21.52
CA GLY A 66 10.08 14.33 20.74
C GLY A 66 10.73 15.66 21.12
N ASP A 67 10.95 16.56 20.18
CA ASP A 67 11.44 17.91 20.48
C ASP A 67 10.56 18.93 19.75
N ARG A 68 9.80 19.71 20.53
CA ARG A 68 8.90 20.72 19.96
C ARG A 68 9.69 21.85 19.29
N GLY A 69 10.83 22.24 19.88
CA GLY A 69 11.68 23.31 19.36
C GLY A 69 12.33 22.87 18.06
N GLY A 70 13.03 21.75 18.07
CA GLY A 70 13.65 21.17 16.88
C GLY A 70 12.65 20.85 15.77
N MET A 71 11.43 20.38 16.10
CA MET A 71 10.38 20.21 15.09
C MET A 71 9.93 21.54 14.49
N ALA A 72 9.76 22.59 15.30
CA ALA A 72 9.40 23.92 14.79
C ALA A 72 10.48 24.48 13.86
N ASP A 73 11.75 24.28 14.20
CA ASP A 73 12.88 24.74 13.37
C ASP A 73 13.02 23.90 12.10
N ALA A 74 12.82 22.58 12.17
CA ALA A 74 12.79 21.70 11.01
C ALA A 74 11.66 22.09 10.03
N LEU A 75 10.48 22.47 10.54
CA LEU A 75 9.36 22.94 9.70
C LEU A 75 9.63 24.27 9.00
N ARG A 76 10.56 25.09 9.51
CA ARG A 76 11.01 26.33 8.86
C ARG A 76 12.14 26.10 7.84
N SER A 77 12.75 24.93 7.90
CA SER A 77 13.89 24.57 7.05
C SER A 77 13.44 24.31 5.60
N PRO A 78 14.20 24.74 4.57
CA PRO A 78 13.90 24.40 3.18
C PRO A 78 13.91 22.87 2.93
N TRP A 79 14.59 22.11 3.79
CA TRP A 79 14.62 20.65 3.73
C TRP A 79 13.24 20.01 3.93
N VAL A 80 12.32 20.63 4.67
CA VAL A 80 10.97 20.09 4.85
C VAL A 80 10.21 20.02 3.53
N VAL A 81 10.41 21.00 2.66
CA VAL A 81 9.77 21.05 1.33
C VAL A 81 10.33 19.93 0.46
N LEU A 82 11.65 19.73 0.46
CA LEU A 82 12.29 18.65 -0.28
C LEU A 82 11.80 17.27 0.20
N VAL A 83 11.79 17.04 1.51
CA VAL A 83 11.29 15.79 2.11
C VAL A 83 9.82 15.57 1.76
N GLY A 84 8.99 16.61 1.88
CA GLY A 84 7.59 16.57 1.49
C GLY A 84 7.41 16.20 0.01
N LEU A 85 8.18 16.81 -0.90
CA LEU A 85 8.14 16.49 -2.33
C LEU A 85 8.56 15.05 -2.61
N VAL A 86 9.61 14.54 -1.94
CA VAL A 86 10.06 13.15 -2.06
C VAL A 86 8.98 12.17 -1.58
N VAL A 87 8.35 12.45 -0.44
CA VAL A 87 7.25 11.62 0.10
C VAL A 87 6.06 11.61 -0.85
N VAL A 88 5.68 12.76 -1.39
CA VAL A 88 4.57 12.86 -2.36
C VAL A 88 4.90 12.13 -3.67
N ALA A 89 6.13 12.28 -4.18
CA ALA A 89 6.58 11.58 -5.37
C ALA A 89 6.58 10.05 -5.17
N ALA A 90 7.06 9.58 -4.01
CA ALA A 90 7.04 8.17 -3.65
C ALA A 90 5.60 7.64 -3.54
N ALA A 91 4.70 8.37 -2.87
CA ALA A 91 3.30 8.01 -2.76
C ALA A 91 2.60 7.96 -4.14
N ALA A 92 2.88 8.94 -5.01
CA ALA A 92 2.35 8.96 -6.37
C ALA A 92 2.89 7.78 -7.22
N ALA A 93 4.18 7.45 -7.11
CA ALA A 93 4.76 6.31 -7.81
C ALA A 93 4.15 4.97 -7.35
N LEU A 94 3.97 4.79 -6.03
CA LEU A 94 3.30 3.64 -5.46
C LEU A 94 1.84 3.55 -5.93
N ALA A 95 1.11 4.66 -5.89
CA ALA A 95 -0.29 4.71 -6.32
C ALA A 95 -0.43 4.39 -7.82
N ARG A 96 0.48 4.91 -8.65
CA ARG A 96 0.55 4.56 -10.07
C ARG A 96 0.75 3.07 -10.27
N GLU A 97 1.71 2.45 -9.57
CA GLU A 97 1.96 1.02 -9.71
C GLU A 97 0.82 0.16 -9.13
N ALA A 98 0.14 0.64 -8.08
CA ALA A 98 -1.09 0.05 -7.56
C ALA A 98 -2.21 0.10 -8.61
N GLY A 99 -2.35 1.21 -9.34
CA GLY A 99 -3.36 1.40 -10.41
C GLY A 99 -3.26 0.41 -11.55
N ARG A 100 -2.04 -0.08 -11.82
CA ARG A 100 -1.79 -1.14 -12.81
C ARG A 100 -2.29 -2.50 -12.36
N VAL A 101 -2.42 -2.72 -11.05
CA VAL A 101 -2.93 -3.97 -10.47
C VAL A 101 -4.42 -3.86 -10.19
N ARG A 102 -4.82 -2.79 -9.50
CA ARG A 102 -6.18 -2.42 -9.12
C ARG A 102 -6.33 -0.92 -9.29
N GLY A 103 -7.06 -0.50 -10.32
CA GLY A 103 -7.30 0.91 -10.59
C GLY A 103 -8.28 1.57 -9.62
N PRO A 104 -8.32 2.92 -9.58
CA PRO A 104 -9.31 3.64 -8.80
C PRO A 104 -10.74 3.41 -9.32
N ILE A 105 -10.95 3.26 -10.63
CA ILE A 105 -12.28 3.11 -11.19
C ILE A 105 -12.62 1.62 -11.29
N VAL A 106 -13.41 1.13 -10.33
CA VAL A 106 -13.81 -0.28 -10.24
C VAL A 106 -15.33 -0.39 -10.31
N ALA A 107 -15.88 -0.33 -11.52
CA ALA A 107 -17.29 -0.61 -11.73
C ALA A 107 -17.55 -2.13 -11.62
N PRO A 108 -18.70 -2.58 -11.06
CA PRO A 108 -19.05 -4.00 -11.02
C PRO A 108 -19.05 -4.62 -12.42
N VAL A 109 -18.68 -5.91 -12.52
CA VAL A 109 -18.63 -6.63 -13.80
C VAL A 109 -19.93 -6.50 -14.62
N PRO A 110 -21.14 -6.65 -14.03
CA PRO A 110 -22.39 -6.43 -14.78
C PRO A 110 -22.52 -5.02 -15.36
N TRP A 111 -22.06 -3.99 -14.64
CA TRP A 111 -22.05 -2.60 -15.14
C TRP A 111 -21.09 -2.45 -16.32
N VAL A 112 -19.91 -3.08 -16.25
CA VAL A 112 -18.93 -3.06 -17.34
C VAL A 112 -19.49 -3.73 -18.59
N ASP A 113 -20.08 -4.92 -18.43
CA ASP A 113 -20.55 -5.74 -19.54
C ASP A 113 -21.84 -5.18 -20.19
N HIS A 114 -22.72 -4.50 -19.43
CA HIS A 114 -23.99 -3.98 -19.94
C HIS A 114 -23.97 -2.49 -20.26
N VAL A 115 -23.32 -1.66 -19.44
CA VAL A 115 -23.38 -0.19 -19.57
C VAL A 115 -22.15 0.35 -20.27
N VAL A 116 -20.95 -0.04 -19.83
CA VAL A 116 -19.68 0.49 -20.40
C VAL A 116 -19.42 -0.07 -21.80
N ALA A 117 -19.91 -1.28 -22.09
CA ALA A 117 -19.81 -1.89 -23.42
C ALA A 117 -20.85 -1.37 -24.43
N SER A 118 -21.83 -0.57 -23.98
CA SER A 118 -22.86 0.01 -24.85
C SER A 118 -22.32 1.18 -25.70
N SER A 119 -23.18 1.79 -26.52
CA SER A 119 -22.83 2.97 -27.34
C SER A 119 -22.70 4.28 -26.55
N LEU A 120 -22.94 4.27 -25.23
CA LEU A 120 -22.87 5.46 -24.38
C LEU A 120 -21.44 6.02 -24.28
N ASP A 121 -21.30 7.34 -24.12
CA ASP A 121 -19.99 7.94 -23.83
C ASP A 121 -19.38 7.33 -22.56
N ARG A 122 -18.14 6.84 -22.68
CA ARG A 122 -17.43 6.16 -21.59
C ARG A 122 -17.28 7.03 -20.35
N TRP A 123 -17.10 8.33 -20.52
CA TRP A 123 -17.08 9.26 -19.40
C TRP A 123 -18.41 9.28 -18.67
N ALA A 124 -19.53 9.35 -19.38
CA ALA A 124 -20.86 9.36 -18.76
C ALA A 124 -21.11 8.06 -17.98
N ALA A 125 -20.74 6.91 -18.54
CA ALA A 125 -20.90 5.59 -17.90
C ALA A 125 -19.99 5.37 -16.66
N LEU A 126 -18.79 5.98 -16.63
CA LEU A 126 -17.81 5.78 -15.55
C LEU A 126 -17.71 6.96 -14.56
N ARG A 127 -18.33 8.10 -14.86
CA ARG A 127 -18.28 9.31 -14.02
C ARG A 127 -18.68 9.08 -12.55
N PRO A 128 -19.73 8.29 -12.22
CA PRO A 128 -20.06 8.03 -10.82
C PRO A 128 -18.93 7.31 -10.08
N TRP A 129 -18.38 6.26 -10.70
CA TRP A 129 -17.28 5.46 -10.14
C TRP A 129 -15.99 6.29 -9.99
N PHE A 130 -15.67 7.14 -10.97
CA PHE A 130 -14.59 8.12 -10.84
C PHE A 130 -14.83 9.10 -9.69
N GLY A 131 -16.06 9.61 -9.55
CA GLY A 131 -16.44 10.53 -8.49
C GLY A 131 -16.26 9.92 -7.10
N TYR A 132 -16.61 8.65 -6.91
CA TYR A 132 -16.40 7.94 -5.65
C TYR A 132 -14.93 7.81 -5.30
N SER A 133 -14.09 7.44 -6.26
CA SER A 133 -12.65 7.28 -6.04
C SER A 133 -11.96 8.62 -5.84
N LEU A 134 -12.37 9.65 -6.57
CA LEU A 134 -11.91 11.03 -6.37
C LEU A 134 -12.27 11.53 -4.96
N PHE A 135 -13.52 11.32 -4.53
CA PHE A 135 -13.93 11.66 -3.17
C PHE A 135 -13.10 10.91 -2.12
N ALA A 136 -12.88 9.60 -2.31
CA ALA A 136 -12.11 8.81 -1.36
C ALA A 136 -10.65 9.30 -1.20
N VAL A 137 -9.96 9.58 -2.31
CA VAL A 137 -8.57 10.08 -2.25
C VAL A 137 -8.48 11.51 -1.71
N LEU A 138 -9.46 12.37 -2.01
CA LEU A 138 -9.53 13.73 -1.46
C LEU A 138 -9.85 13.69 0.03
N ALA A 139 -10.81 12.87 0.46
CA ALA A 139 -11.15 12.68 1.86
C ALA A 139 -9.95 12.14 2.65
N ALA A 140 -9.26 11.11 2.14
CA ALA A 140 -8.04 10.59 2.75
C ALA A 140 -6.95 11.66 2.86
N GLY A 141 -6.69 12.41 1.79
CA GLY A 141 -5.73 13.51 1.78
C GLY A 141 -6.08 14.63 2.77
N ALA A 142 -7.34 15.06 2.80
CA ALA A 142 -7.85 16.06 3.75
C ALA A 142 -7.71 15.60 5.19
N LEU A 143 -8.05 14.33 5.48
CA LEU A 143 -7.89 13.74 6.81
C LEU A 143 -6.42 13.66 7.23
N THR A 144 -5.50 13.32 6.33
CA THR A 144 -4.06 13.35 6.60
C THR A 144 -3.58 14.77 6.89
N GLY A 145 -3.99 15.75 6.09
CA GLY A 145 -3.66 17.17 6.31
C GLY A 145 -4.21 17.71 7.63
N LEU A 146 -5.47 17.38 7.93
CA LEU A 146 -6.12 17.72 9.20
C LEU A 146 -5.38 17.09 10.38
N LEU A 147 -5.05 15.80 10.29
CA LEU A 147 -4.33 15.08 11.33
C LEU A 147 -2.98 15.74 11.63
N VAL A 148 -2.17 15.98 10.60
CA VAL A 148 -0.84 16.60 10.77
C VAL A 148 -0.97 18.02 11.31
N GLY A 149 -1.81 18.86 10.68
CA GLY A 149 -2.00 20.26 11.08
C GLY A 149 -2.56 20.38 12.50
N ALA A 150 -3.59 19.62 12.83
CA ALA A 150 -4.19 19.62 14.16
C ALA A 150 -3.20 19.11 15.22
N SER A 151 -2.47 18.03 14.95
CA SER A 151 -1.48 17.51 15.90
C SER A 151 -0.34 18.50 16.16
N LEU A 152 0.16 19.20 15.13
CA LEU A 152 1.19 20.25 15.29
C LEU A 152 0.67 21.45 16.08
N TRP A 153 -0.56 21.90 15.80
CA TRP A 153 -1.21 22.95 16.58
C TRP A 153 -1.46 22.52 18.02
N GLY A 154 -2.05 21.35 18.24
CA GLY A 154 -2.33 20.79 19.56
C GLY A 154 -1.07 20.52 20.37
N ALA A 155 0.06 20.28 19.70
CA ALA A 155 1.38 20.17 20.33
C ALA A 155 2.07 21.52 20.59
N ARG A 156 1.46 22.64 20.17
CA ARG A 156 2.01 24.00 20.23
C ARG A 156 3.31 24.17 19.44
N VAL A 157 3.49 23.39 18.37
CA VAL A 157 4.60 23.53 17.41
C VAL A 157 4.26 24.52 16.31
N ALA A 158 2.98 24.60 15.95
CA ALA A 158 2.45 25.49 14.92
C ALA A 158 1.29 26.34 15.42
N ALA A 159 1.06 27.48 14.78
CA ALA A 159 -0.08 28.34 15.04
C ALA A 159 -1.40 27.69 14.55
N PRO A 160 -2.56 28.01 15.15
CA PRO A 160 -3.85 27.41 14.78
C PRO A 160 -4.20 27.60 13.30
N TRP A 161 -3.76 28.70 12.69
CA TRP A 161 -4.03 28.98 11.27
C TRP A 161 -3.40 27.94 10.33
N VAL A 162 -2.37 27.19 10.75
CA VAL A 162 -1.69 26.16 9.93
C VAL A 162 -2.60 24.97 9.61
N VAL A 163 -3.66 24.73 10.39
CA VAL A 163 -4.61 23.64 10.14
C VAL A 163 -5.26 23.78 8.76
N GLY A 164 -5.68 24.99 8.38
CA GLY A 164 -6.32 25.24 7.08
C GLY A 164 -5.40 24.91 5.89
N PRO A 165 -4.21 25.53 5.78
CA PRO A 165 -3.20 25.20 4.77
C PRO A 165 -2.79 23.73 4.78
N ALA A 166 -2.69 23.08 5.94
CA ALA A 166 -2.38 21.65 6.01
C ALA A 166 -3.46 20.78 5.38
N VAL A 167 -4.75 21.10 5.59
CA VAL A 167 -5.88 20.42 4.92
C VAL A 167 -5.84 20.65 3.41
N VAL A 168 -5.57 21.88 2.96
CA VAL A 168 -5.44 22.20 1.52
C VAL A 168 -4.27 21.44 0.89
N ALA A 169 -3.10 21.43 1.55
CA ALA A 169 -1.95 20.64 1.11
C ALA A 169 -2.29 19.14 1.05
N GLY A 170 -2.97 18.62 2.06
CA GLY A 170 -3.46 17.23 2.08
C GLY A 170 -4.39 16.90 0.91
N LEU A 171 -5.33 17.79 0.58
CA LEU A 171 -6.20 17.65 -0.60
C LEU A 171 -5.41 17.62 -1.90
N LEU A 172 -4.40 18.49 -2.06
CA LEU A 172 -3.53 18.51 -3.23
C LEU A 172 -2.71 17.22 -3.35
N VAL A 173 -2.20 16.70 -2.23
CA VAL A 173 -1.51 15.40 -2.19
C VAL A 173 -2.46 14.27 -2.57
N GLY A 174 -3.68 14.25 -2.01
CA GLY A 174 -4.72 13.27 -2.35
C GLY A 174 -5.06 13.30 -3.84
N LEU A 175 -5.18 14.50 -4.43
CA LEU A 175 -5.40 14.68 -5.87
C LEU A 175 -4.23 14.17 -6.70
N ALA A 176 -2.98 14.49 -6.34
CA ALA A 176 -1.78 14.03 -7.04
C ALA A 176 -1.65 12.50 -7.01
N VAL A 177 -1.87 11.90 -5.83
CA VAL A 177 -1.88 10.44 -5.62
C VAL A 177 -3.02 9.80 -6.43
N GLY A 178 -4.24 10.36 -6.38
CA GLY A 178 -5.38 9.87 -7.14
C GLY A 178 -5.18 9.96 -8.66
N ALA A 179 -4.59 11.05 -9.14
CA ALA A 179 -4.24 11.22 -10.55
C ALA A 179 -3.18 10.21 -10.99
N ALA A 180 -2.14 10.00 -10.18
CA ALA A 180 -1.12 8.99 -10.45
C ALA A 180 -1.72 7.57 -10.45
N TRP A 181 -2.64 7.28 -9.53
CA TRP A 181 -3.39 6.02 -9.45
C TRP A 181 -4.23 5.76 -10.71
N LEU A 182 -5.00 6.76 -11.15
CA LEU A 182 -5.78 6.71 -12.39
C LEU A 182 -4.87 6.52 -13.61
N LEU A 183 -3.76 7.24 -13.65
CA LEU A 183 -2.77 7.14 -14.73
C LEU A 183 -2.10 5.75 -14.78
N GLY A 184 -2.00 5.07 -13.65
CA GLY A 184 -1.59 3.67 -13.57
C GLY A 184 -2.59 2.73 -14.24
N GLN A 185 -3.88 2.97 -14.00
CA GLN A 185 -4.98 2.21 -14.57
C GLN A 185 -5.15 2.46 -16.07
N SER A 186 -5.21 3.72 -16.49
CA SER A 186 -5.51 4.11 -17.88
C SER A 186 -4.44 3.65 -18.86
N ARG A 187 -3.18 3.50 -18.41
CA ARG A 187 -2.06 3.05 -19.24
C ARG A 187 -1.98 1.54 -19.43
N LEU A 188 -2.93 0.76 -18.89
CA LEU A 188 -3.05 -0.66 -19.24
C LEU A 188 -3.64 -0.84 -20.63
N SER A 189 -4.56 0.05 -21.01
CA SER A 189 -5.19 0.03 -22.31
C SER A 189 -4.32 0.76 -23.33
N PRO A 190 -4.19 0.25 -24.57
CA PRO A 190 -3.55 1.01 -25.63
C PRO A 190 -4.27 2.36 -25.80
N PRO A 191 -3.56 3.42 -26.26
CA PRO A 191 -4.23 4.64 -26.67
C PRO A 191 -5.37 4.22 -27.59
N THR A 192 -6.59 4.65 -27.30
CA THR A 192 -7.66 4.52 -28.28
C THR A 192 -7.21 5.32 -29.49
N SER A 193 -6.65 4.62 -30.47
CA SER A 193 -6.56 5.12 -31.83
C SER A 193 -7.99 5.57 -32.11
N CYS A 194 -8.21 6.87 -32.21
CA CYS A 194 -9.36 7.30 -33.00
C CYS A 194 -9.26 6.50 -34.30
N PRO A 195 -10.33 5.88 -34.78
CA PRO A 195 -10.28 5.23 -36.08
C PRO A 195 -9.94 6.30 -37.10
N ALA A 196 -8.66 6.44 -37.42
CA ALA A 196 -8.13 7.18 -38.56
C ALA A 196 -8.42 6.38 -39.84
N GLY A 197 -9.66 5.94 -39.97
CA GLY A 197 -10.17 5.00 -40.96
C GLY A 197 -11.62 5.26 -41.34
N THR A 198 -12.22 6.36 -40.87
CA THR A 198 -13.27 7.03 -41.65
C THR A 198 -12.61 8.21 -42.34
N SER A 199 -12.38 8.03 -43.63
CA SER A 199 -11.86 9.01 -44.55
C SER A 199 -12.54 10.37 -44.36
N GLU A 200 -11.84 11.33 -43.72
CA GLU A 200 -12.09 12.78 -43.85
C GLU A 200 -11.74 13.28 -45.29
N ARG A 201 -11.99 12.47 -46.32
CA ARG A 201 -11.89 12.88 -47.73
C ARG A 201 -13.23 13.20 -48.38
N GLY A 202 -14.33 13.21 -47.62
CA GLY A 202 -15.68 13.45 -48.18
C GLY A 202 -16.59 14.42 -47.42
N LEU A 203 -16.19 14.95 -46.26
CA LEU A 203 -17.06 15.84 -45.48
C LEU A 203 -16.86 17.30 -45.93
N ARG A 204 -17.96 17.88 -46.43
CA ARG A 204 -18.06 19.28 -46.89
C ARG A 204 -17.50 20.26 -45.83
N PRO A 205 -16.81 21.35 -46.26
CA PRO A 205 -16.20 22.32 -45.35
C PRO A 205 -17.16 23.05 -44.39
N GLU A 206 -18.47 23.03 -44.64
CA GLU A 206 -19.47 23.81 -43.87
C GLU A 206 -19.96 23.14 -42.59
N GLN A 207 -19.62 21.88 -42.33
CA GLN A 207 -19.98 21.19 -41.08
C GLN A 207 -18.79 21.00 -40.12
N ARG A 208 -17.71 21.75 -40.34
CA ARG A 208 -16.75 22.05 -39.26
C ARG A 208 -17.45 22.94 -38.25
N ARG A 209 -18.17 22.33 -37.30
CA ARG A 209 -18.55 23.02 -36.06
C ARG A 209 -17.28 23.64 -35.47
N PRO A 210 -17.18 24.98 -35.38
CA PRO A 210 -16.09 25.64 -34.69
C PRO A 210 -16.41 25.52 -33.20
N GLY A 211 -16.10 24.38 -32.60
CA GLY A 211 -16.61 24.04 -31.27
C GLY A 211 -15.68 23.14 -30.48
N GLY A 212 -14.77 23.76 -29.73
CA GLY A 212 -14.43 23.25 -28.40
C GLY A 212 -13.12 22.47 -28.25
N ALA A 213 -12.02 22.94 -28.84
CA ALA A 213 -10.67 22.66 -28.32
C ALA A 213 -10.38 23.45 -27.02
N ARG A 214 -11.39 23.70 -26.18
CA ARG A 214 -11.29 24.41 -24.91
C ARG A 214 -11.43 23.42 -23.74
N SER A 215 -10.31 23.19 -23.09
CA SER A 215 -10.17 22.68 -21.71
C SER A 215 -11.13 21.56 -21.27
N ARG A 216 -11.13 20.42 -21.95
CA ARG A 216 -11.66 19.21 -21.29
C ARG A 216 -10.67 18.83 -20.18
N ALA A 217 -11.16 18.75 -18.95
CA ALA A 217 -10.35 18.43 -17.79
C ALA A 217 -9.53 17.14 -18.06
N PRO A 218 -8.23 17.10 -17.69
CA PRO A 218 -7.30 16.07 -18.14
C PRO A 218 -7.77 14.64 -17.79
N TRP A 219 -8.51 14.49 -16.70
CA TRP A 219 -9.09 13.23 -16.23
C TRP A 219 -10.13 12.64 -17.20
N VAL A 220 -10.87 13.45 -17.96
CA VAL A 220 -11.90 12.95 -18.90
C VAL A 220 -11.26 12.11 -19.99
N GLY A 221 -10.10 12.54 -20.49
CA GLY A 221 -9.32 11.78 -21.47
C GLY A 221 -8.84 10.44 -20.91
N GLU A 222 -8.33 10.44 -19.67
CA GLU A 222 -7.83 9.22 -19.01
C GLU A 222 -8.95 8.21 -18.72
N VAL A 223 -10.14 8.65 -18.30
CA VAL A 223 -11.30 7.77 -18.09
C VAL A 223 -11.80 7.17 -19.40
N ARG A 224 -11.82 7.97 -20.48
CA ARG A 224 -12.21 7.47 -21.82
C ARG A 224 -11.21 6.47 -22.40
N ARG A 225 -9.93 6.50 -21.99
CA ARG A 225 -8.92 5.51 -22.40
C ARG A 225 -9.14 4.13 -21.78
N LEU A 226 -9.91 4.01 -20.71
CA LEU A 226 -10.10 2.74 -20.00
C LEU A 226 -10.78 1.69 -20.89
N GLY A 227 -10.05 0.63 -21.21
CA GLY A 227 -10.53 -0.49 -22.00
C GLY A 227 -11.51 -1.37 -21.22
N ILE A 228 -12.55 -1.86 -21.90
CA ILE A 228 -13.57 -2.73 -21.31
C ILE A 228 -12.94 -4.00 -20.72
N HIS A 229 -12.01 -4.62 -21.45
CA HIS A 229 -11.32 -5.83 -21.00
C HIS A 229 -10.51 -5.62 -19.70
N ASP A 230 -9.79 -4.50 -19.61
CA ASP A 230 -9.00 -4.15 -18.43
C ASP A 230 -9.91 -3.82 -17.24
N LEU A 231 -10.99 -3.06 -17.46
CA LEU A 231 -11.99 -2.76 -16.44
C LEU A 231 -12.64 -4.02 -15.90
N ARG A 232 -13.03 -4.96 -16.78
CA ARG A 232 -13.61 -6.24 -16.38
C ARG A 232 -12.61 -7.08 -15.57
N THR A 233 -11.37 -7.17 -16.04
CA THR A 233 -10.29 -7.91 -15.35
C THR A 233 -10.00 -7.33 -13.98
N GLN A 234 -9.87 -6.00 -13.87
CA GLN A 234 -9.61 -5.33 -12.61
C GLN A 234 -10.80 -5.39 -11.65
N SER A 235 -12.04 -5.34 -12.16
CA SER A 235 -13.25 -5.51 -11.37
C SER A 235 -13.34 -6.91 -10.77
N ALA A 236 -13.18 -7.95 -11.61
CA ALA A 236 -13.16 -9.34 -11.16
C ALA A 236 -12.03 -9.60 -10.14
N ARG A 237 -10.83 -9.05 -10.39
CA ARG A 237 -9.70 -9.12 -9.46
C ARG A 237 -10.02 -8.42 -8.14
N SER A 238 -10.56 -7.20 -8.19
CA SER A 238 -10.92 -6.44 -6.99
C SER A 238 -11.97 -7.17 -6.16
N ASN A 239 -12.97 -7.77 -6.79
CA ASN A 239 -13.98 -8.57 -6.09
C ASN A 239 -13.38 -9.82 -5.43
N ARG A 240 -12.48 -10.52 -6.12
CA ARG A 240 -11.75 -11.68 -5.55
C ARG A 240 -10.83 -11.27 -4.40
N MET A 241 -10.16 -10.12 -4.50
CA MET A 241 -9.37 -9.58 -3.39
C MET A 241 -10.24 -9.22 -2.18
N VAL A 242 -11.36 -8.53 -2.39
CA VAL A 242 -12.29 -8.17 -1.30
C VAL A 242 -12.87 -9.44 -0.66
N GLY A 243 -13.31 -10.40 -1.47
CA GLY A 243 -13.80 -11.69 -0.99
C GLY A 243 -12.73 -12.48 -0.23
N GLY A 244 -11.48 -12.50 -0.72
CA GLY A 244 -10.35 -13.12 -0.01
C GLY A 244 -10.05 -12.44 1.34
N VAL A 245 -10.08 -11.11 1.41
CA VAL A 245 -9.95 -10.37 2.68
C VAL A 245 -11.08 -10.72 3.64
N GLN A 246 -12.33 -10.75 3.17
CA GLN A 246 -13.50 -11.10 3.99
C GLN A 246 -13.46 -12.56 4.46
N ALA A 247 -12.97 -13.47 3.63
CA ALA A 247 -12.78 -14.88 3.97
C ALA A 247 -11.52 -15.13 4.83
N GLY A 248 -10.67 -14.12 5.02
CA GLY A 248 -9.36 -14.27 5.65
C GLY A 248 -8.35 -15.06 4.80
N ASP A 249 -8.67 -15.40 3.54
CA ASP A 249 -7.79 -16.07 2.58
C ASP A 249 -6.87 -15.07 1.89
N LEU A 250 -5.81 -14.69 2.59
CA LEU A 250 -4.77 -13.81 2.05
C LEU A 250 -3.98 -14.40 0.91
N ARG A 251 -3.86 -15.73 0.86
CA ARG A 251 -3.13 -16.40 -0.20
C ARG A 251 -3.82 -16.09 -1.52
N ALA A 252 -5.15 -16.18 -1.56
CA ALA A 252 -5.93 -15.75 -2.72
C ALA A 252 -5.71 -14.27 -3.05
N VAL A 253 -5.76 -13.37 -2.06
CA VAL A 253 -5.54 -11.92 -2.27
C VAL A 253 -4.17 -11.64 -2.89
N ARG A 254 -3.13 -12.30 -2.38
CA ARG A 254 -1.75 -12.14 -2.84
C ARG A 254 -1.58 -12.70 -4.24
N LEU A 255 -2.12 -13.87 -4.55
CA LEU A 255 -2.06 -14.46 -5.88
C LEU A 255 -2.76 -13.58 -6.92
N GLU A 256 -3.87 -12.93 -6.53
CA GLU A 256 -4.55 -11.93 -7.36
C GLU A 256 -3.74 -10.63 -7.55
N ALA A 257 -2.95 -10.23 -6.54
CA ALA A 257 -2.09 -9.05 -6.59
C ALA A 257 -0.76 -9.29 -7.32
N ALA A 258 -0.32 -10.55 -7.37
CA ALA A 258 0.99 -10.92 -7.89
C ALA A 258 1.11 -10.59 -9.38
N ARG A 259 2.26 -10.02 -9.76
CA ARG A 259 2.57 -9.80 -11.18
C ARG A 259 3.04 -11.11 -11.81
N PRO A 260 2.72 -11.35 -13.09
CA PRO A 260 3.30 -12.47 -13.82
C PRO A 260 4.83 -12.39 -13.75
N VAL A 261 5.48 -13.50 -13.41
CA VAL A 261 6.95 -13.59 -13.44
C VAL A 261 7.39 -13.43 -14.88
N THR A 262 8.11 -12.36 -15.26
CA THR A 262 8.56 -12.15 -16.65
C THR A 262 10.05 -12.42 -16.85
N ARG A 263 10.85 -12.42 -15.78
CA ARG A 263 12.31 -12.59 -15.84
C ARG A 263 12.75 -13.93 -15.28
N ALA A 264 13.93 -14.40 -15.70
CA ALA A 264 14.59 -15.61 -15.18
C ALA A 264 13.71 -16.88 -15.18
N ARG A 265 12.76 -16.98 -16.14
CA ARG A 265 11.90 -18.16 -16.33
C ARG A 265 12.70 -19.42 -16.69
N THR A 266 13.77 -19.25 -17.45
CA THR A 266 14.65 -20.35 -17.92
C THR A 266 15.63 -20.83 -16.84
N LYS A 267 15.83 -20.06 -15.77
CA LYS A 267 16.72 -20.45 -14.66
C LYS A 267 16.01 -21.48 -13.79
N ARG A 268 16.55 -22.70 -13.77
CA ARG A 268 16.08 -23.80 -12.92
C ARG A 268 16.85 -23.82 -11.60
N LEU A 269 16.16 -24.23 -10.54
CA LEU A 269 16.77 -24.48 -9.25
C LEU A 269 17.59 -25.78 -9.35
N ARG A 270 18.82 -25.77 -8.80
CA ARG A 270 19.66 -26.96 -8.70
C ARG A 270 19.71 -27.40 -7.24
N HIS A 271 19.65 -28.70 -6.99
CA HIS A 271 19.79 -29.25 -5.65
C HIS A 271 21.20 -28.97 -5.09
N ARG A 272 21.27 -28.41 -3.88
CA ARG A 272 22.51 -28.10 -3.15
C ARG A 272 22.42 -28.52 -1.68
N GLY A 273 21.56 -29.49 -1.36
CA GLY A 273 21.17 -29.83 0.02
C GLY A 273 20.02 -28.95 0.52
N PRO A 274 19.43 -29.28 1.69
CA PRO A 274 18.17 -28.69 2.13
C PRO A 274 18.24 -27.18 2.34
N VAL A 275 19.25 -26.70 3.09
CA VAL A 275 19.38 -25.27 3.41
C VAL A 275 19.73 -24.45 2.17
N MET A 276 20.79 -24.84 1.46
CA MET A 276 21.27 -24.06 0.31
C MET A 276 20.30 -24.07 -0.88
N THR A 277 19.45 -25.09 -1.01
CA THR A 277 18.41 -25.11 -2.04
C THR A 277 17.32 -24.09 -1.73
N LEU A 278 16.91 -23.93 -0.46
CA LEU A 278 15.96 -22.89 -0.05
C LEU A 278 16.55 -21.49 -0.20
N VAL A 279 17.81 -21.28 0.21
CA VAL A 279 18.51 -20.00 -0.01
C VAL A 279 18.59 -19.67 -1.51
N ALA A 280 18.95 -20.65 -2.34
CA ALA A 280 19.01 -20.45 -3.80
C ALA A 280 17.62 -20.20 -4.41
N ARG A 281 16.56 -20.80 -3.86
CA ARG A 281 15.16 -20.56 -4.25
C ARG A 281 14.77 -19.11 -3.99
N ASP A 282 15.13 -18.55 -2.83
CA ASP A 282 14.81 -17.17 -2.47
C ASP A 282 15.55 -16.15 -3.33
N PHE A 283 16.85 -16.37 -3.55
CA PHE A 283 17.61 -15.55 -4.50
C PHE A 283 17.05 -15.63 -5.92
N LEU A 284 16.62 -16.81 -6.36
CA LEU A 284 15.96 -16.97 -7.65
C LEU A 284 14.61 -16.22 -7.68
N GLY A 285 13.86 -16.23 -6.58
CA GLY A 285 12.64 -15.44 -6.39
C GLY A 285 12.88 -13.94 -6.55
N LEU A 286 13.87 -13.39 -5.86
CA LEU A 286 14.26 -11.98 -6.00
C LEU A 286 14.73 -11.63 -7.43
N ARG A 287 15.43 -12.54 -8.09
CA ARG A 287 15.83 -12.38 -9.51
C ARG A 287 14.64 -12.41 -10.48
N ARG A 288 13.58 -13.14 -10.13
CA ARG A 288 12.32 -13.21 -10.90
C ARG A 288 11.43 -11.98 -10.66
N ALA A 289 11.53 -11.37 -9.48
CA ALA A 289 10.82 -10.15 -9.09
C ALA A 289 11.78 -9.02 -8.70
N PRO A 290 12.62 -8.52 -9.63
CA PRO A 290 13.66 -7.54 -9.29
C PRO A 290 13.10 -6.21 -8.77
N GLY A 291 11.86 -5.86 -9.13
CA GLY A 291 11.19 -4.68 -8.58
C GLY A 291 11.03 -4.79 -7.06
N ALA A 292 10.61 -5.95 -6.54
CA ALA A 292 10.50 -6.16 -5.09
C ALA A 292 11.86 -6.13 -4.40
N ALA A 293 12.89 -6.71 -5.03
CA ALA A 293 14.26 -6.66 -4.51
C ALA A 293 14.81 -5.23 -4.44
N VAL A 294 14.68 -4.45 -5.53
CA VAL A 294 15.15 -3.06 -5.59
C VAL A 294 14.39 -2.18 -4.60
N VAL A 295 13.05 -2.26 -4.58
CA VAL A 295 12.23 -1.50 -3.61
C VAL A 295 12.60 -1.89 -2.18
N GLY A 296 12.73 -3.19 -1.90
CA GLY A 296 13.13 -3.69 -0.58
C GLY A 296 14.46 -3.12 -0.11
N LEU A 297 15.49 -3.16 -0.96
CA LEU A 297 16.82 -2.62 -0.68
C LEU A 297 16.80 -1.09 -0.52
N VAL A 298 16.10 -0.36 -1.39
CA VAL A 298 16.02 1.11 -1.32
C VAL A 298 15.31 1.57 -0.05
N LEU A 299 14.19 0.93 0.31
CA LEU A 299 13.48 1.24 1.56
C LEU A 299 14.34 0.89 2.78
N SER A 300 15.05 -0.25 2.76
CA SER A 300 15.96 -0.63 3.85
C SER A 300 17.10 0.37 4.00
N ALA A 301 17.70 0.83 2.88
CA ALA A 301 18.77 1.83 2.90
C ALA A 301 18.29 3.20 3.41
N ALA A 302 17.11 3.65 2.96
CA ALA A 302 16.52 4.91 3.42
C ALA A 302 16.20 4.87 4.93
N ALA A 303 15.62 3.75 5.39
CA ALA A 303 15.36 3.53 6.82
C ALA A 303 16.66 3.47 7.63
N ALA A 304 17.67 2.74 7.16
CA ALA A 304 18.97 2.63 7.82
C ALA A 304 19.68 3.97 7.95
N TRP A 305 19.67 4.79 6.91
CA TRP A 305 20.21 6.15 6.96
C TRP A 305 19.51 6.99 8.03
N ALA A 306 18.18 6.97 8.04
CA ALA A 306 17.38 7.70 9.02
C ALA A 306 17.62 7.21 10.46
N LEU A 307 17.71 5.89 10.69
CA LEU A 307 18.03 5.30 11.99
C LEU A 307 19.43 5.70 12.45
N GLY A 308 20.43 5.57 11.58
CA GLY A 308 21.83 5.95 11.87
C GLY A 308 21.95 7.43 12.24
N ALA A 309 21.32 8.31 11.46
CA ALA A 309 21.29 9.75 11.75
C ALA A 309 20.56 10.05 13.08
N THR A 310 19.41 9.42 13.33
CA THR A 310 18.65 9.61 14.59
C THR A 310 19.45 9.17 15.82
N LEU A 311 20.21 8.07 15.71
CA LEU A 311 21.07 7.57 16.80
C LEU A 311 22.27 8.48 17.09
N SER A 312 22.63 9.35 16.15
CA SER A 312 23.96 9.99 16.12
C SER A 312 23.92 11.50 16.28
N THR A 313 22.78 12.14 16.02
CA THR A 313 22.62 13.59 16.19
C THR A 313 21.28 13.95 16.81
N ALA A 314 21.31 14.89 17.77
CA ALA A 314 20.09 15.47 18.34
C ALA A 314 19.30 16.33 17.34
N ALA A 315 19.91 16.69 16.19
CA ALA A 315 19.25 17.43 15.13
C ALA A 315 18.15 16.62 14.43
N VAL A 316 18.18 15.28 14.52
CA VAL A 316 17.16 14.41 13.95
C VAL A 316 16.19 13.99 15.07
N PRO A 317 14.90 14.37 15.00
CA PRO A 317 13.95 14.05 16.06
C PRO A 317 13.77 12.54 16.24
N PRO A 318 13.64 12.01 17.48
CA PRO A 318 13.40 10.58 17.74
C PRO A 318 12.18 9.99 17.02
N LEU A 319 11.19 10.82 16.69
CA LEU A 319 10.01 10.42 15.91
C LEU A 319 10.39 9.84 14.53
N VAL A 320 11.51 10.29 13.95
CA VAL A 320 12.04 9.77 12.68
C VAL A 320 12.34 8.27 12.81
N ALA A 321 12.70 7.77 13.98
CA ALA A 321 12.95 6.34 14.19
C ALA A 321 11.70 5.47 14.00
N PHE A 322 10.51 5.96 14.36
CA PHE A 322 9.25 5.22 14.10
C PHE A 322 8.94 5.14 12.62
N VAL A 323 9.10 6.27 11.90
CA VAL A 323 8.91 6.29 10.46
C VAL A 323 9.95 5.40 9.77
N ALA A 324 11.21 5.47 10.22
CA ALA A 324 12.27 4.62 9.70
C ALA A 324 11.99 3.14 9.98
N ALA A 325 11.52 2.77 11.17
CA ALA A 325 11.13 1.41 11.51
C ALA A 325 10.00 0.87 10.61
N LEU A 326 8.96 1.67 10.40
CA LEU A 326 7.86 1.36 9.47
C LEU A 326 8.40 1.12 8.05
N VAL A 327 9.26 2.00 7.56
CA VAL A 327 9.89 1.89 6.23
C VAL A 327 10.82 0.68 6.15
N SER A 328 11.56 0.39 7.22
CA SER A 328 12.45 -0.77 7.33
C SER A 328 11.66 -2.08 7.28
N HIS A 329 10.51 -2.16 7.98
CA HIS A 329 9.61 -3.30 7.89
C HIS A 329 9.13 -3.52 6.45
N MET A 330 8.66 -2.47 5.77
CA MET A 330 8.25 -2.56 4.36
C MET A 330 9.41 -3.02 3.46
N GLY A 331 10.63 -2.52 3.71
CA GLY A 331 11.84 -2.94 3.03
C GLY A 331 12.13 -4.43 3.22
N PHE A 332 12.14 -4.89 4.47
CA PHE A 332 12.35 -6.29 4.84
C PHE A 332 11.27 -7.21 4.26
N SER A 333 10.00 -6.80 4.31
CA SER A 333 8.88 -7.55 3.72
C SER A 333 9.05 -7.72 2.20
N GLY A 334 9.51 -6.67 1.50
CA GLY A 334 9.83 -6.73 0.07
C GLY A 334 10.89 -7.78 -0.27
N LEU A 335 11.86 -7.99 0.63
CA LEU A 335 12.89 -9.03 0.50
C LEU A 335 12.41 -10.42 0.92
N SER A 336 11.33 -10.51 1.71
CA SER A 336 10.82 -11.73 2.35
C SER A 336 9.77 -12.48 1.52
N GLU A 337 9.85 -12.43 0.19
CA GLU A 337 8.90 -13.12 -0.68
C GLU A 337 8.96 -14.65 -0.51
N GLY A 338 10.16 -15.20 -0.36
CA GLY A 338 10.40 -16.63 -0.12
C GLY A 338 9.72 -17.14 1.15
N LEU A 339 9.94 -16.46 2.27
CA LEU A 339 9.31 -16.75 3.56
C LEU A 339 7.78 -16.76 3.45
N ARG A 340 7.21 -15.77 2.77
CA ARG A 340 5.76 -15.70 2.56
C ARG A 340 5.26 -16.83 1.66
N LEU A 341 6.00 -17.23 0.62
CA LEU A 341 5.59 -18.36 -0.23
C LEU A 341 5.65 -19.69 0.51
N GLU A 342 6.60 -19.85 1.43
CA GLU A 342 6.69 -21.04 2.28
C GLU A 342 5.52 -21.13 3.25
N ALA A 343 5.14 -20.00 3.87
CA ALA A 343 3.95 -19.92 4.71
C ALA A 343 2.66 -20.27 3.95
N ASP A 344 2.55 -19.88 2.67
CA ASP A 344 1.39 -20.24 1.82
C ASP A 344 1.31 -21.75 1.51
N THR A 345 2.41 -22.49 1.70
CA THR A 345 2.49 -23.95 1.51
C THR A 345 2.39 -24.73 2.82
N MET A 346 2.06 -24.08 3.94
CA MET A 346 1.76 -24.78 5.19
C MET A 346 0.67 -25.85 4.99
N GLY A 347 0.82 -26.98 5.68
CA GLY A 347 -0.03 -28.16 5.54
C GLY A 347 0.36 -29.09 4.37
N THR A 348 1.27 -28.67 3.48
CA THR A 348 1.84 -29.57 2.46
C THR A 348 3.08 -30.30 3.00
N PRO A 349 3.42 -31.50 2.48
CA PRO A 349 4.65 -32.19 2.86
C PRO A 349 5.87 -31.30 2.66
N ALA A 350 6.73 -31.22 3.69
CA ALA A 350 7.87 -30.32 3.69
C ALA A 350 8.83 -30.63 2.53
N LEU A 351 9.29 -29.59 1.84
CA LEU A 351 10.34 -29.70 0.83
C LEU A 351 11.62 -30.23 1.53
N PHE A 352 12.04 -31.44 1.16
CA PHE A 352 13.16 -32.17 1.78
C PHE A 352 12.91 -32.69 3.22
N GLY A 353 11.66 -32.79 3.67
CA GLY A 353 11.34 -33.31 5.02
C GLY A 353 11.87 -32.42 6.16
N SER A 354 12.17 -31.15 5.88
CA SER A 354 12.70 -30.22 6.89
C SER A 354 11.62 -29.86 7.92
N PRO A 355 11.95 -29.79 9.23
CA PRO A 355 11.03 -29.27 10.23
C PRO A 355 10.57 -27.84 9.87
N PRO A 356 9.30 -27.47 10.07
CA PRO A 356 8.76 -26.18 9.62
C PRO A 356 9.53 -24.96 10.13
N VAL A 357 9.92 -24.99 11.42
CA VAL A 357 10.73 -23.93 12.04
C VAL A 357 12.08 -23.78 11.36
N ARG A 358 12.74 -24.88 10.99
CA ARG A 358 14.03 -24.87 10.28
C ARG A 358 13.87 -24.33 8.86
N ALA A 359 12.80 -24.70 8.16
CA ALA A 359 12.50 -24.18 6.83
C ALA A 359 12.25 -22.67 6.88
N ALA A 360 11.40 -22.19 7.79
CA ALA A 360 11.13 -20.77 8.00
C ALA A 360 12.38 -19.97 8.37
N ALA A 361 13.19 -20.48 9.30
CA ALA A 361 14.46 -19.86 9.67
C ALA A 361 15.45 -19.80 8.49
N THR A 362 15.46 -20.82 7.62
CA THR A 362 16.28 -20.80 6.41
C THR A 362 15.81 -19.71 5.43
N HIS A 363 14.51 -19.51 5.30
CA HIS A 363 13.92 -18.44 4.49
C HIS A 363 14.16 -17.02 5.05
N LEU A 364 14.60 -16.89 6.29
CA LEU A 364 15.08 -15.62 6.85
C LEU A 364 16.51 -15.28 6.44
N LEU A 365 17.32 -16.24 5.98
CA LEU A 365 18.73 -15.99 5.66
C LEU A 365 18.89 -14.94 4.56
N VAL A 366 18.13 -15.04 3.47
CA VAL A 366 18.25 -14.09 2.35
C VAL A 366 17.79 -12.68 2.73
N PRO A 367 16.54 -12.45 3.20
CA PRO A 367 16.10 -11.11 3.60
C PRO A 367 16.90 -10.58 4.79
N GLY A 368 17.23 -11.44 5.76
CA GLY A 368 17.99 -11.08 6.96
C GLY A 368 19.41 -10.63 6.63
N VAL A 369 20.17 -11.37 5.81
CA VAL A 369 21.54 -10.99 5.44
C VAL A 369 21.55 -9.73 4.58
N LEU A 370 20.64 -9.63 3.59
CA LEU A 370 20.57 -8.44 2.74
C LEU A 370 20.19 -7.19 3.54
N HIS A 371 19.18 -7.30 4.41
CA HIS A 371 18.78 -6.20 5.29
C HIS A 371 19.90 -5.85 6.28
N LEU A 372 20.51 -6.84 6.95
CA LEU A 372 21.60 -6.60 7.89
C LEU A 372 22.75 -5.85 7.22
N ALA A 373 23.21 -6.32 6.07
CA ALA A 373 24.31 -5.71 5.34
C ALA A 373 24.00 -4.27 4.92
N VAL A 374 22.82 -4.00 4.36
CA VAL A 374 22.40 -2.64 4.00
C VAL A 374 22.29 -1.77 5.24
N THR A 375 21.65 -2.27 6.29
CA THR A 375 21.32 -1.49 7.47
C THR A 375 22.53 -1.13 8.30
N THR A 376 23.47 -2.05 8.48
CA THR A 376 24.73 -1.75 9.18
C THR A 376 25.63 -0.85 8.33
N VAL A 377 25.81 -1.11 7.03
CA VAL A 377 26.68 -0.28 6.19
C VAL A 377 26.14 1.14 6.06
N ILE A 378 24.90 1.31 5.61
CA ILE A 378 24.32 2.64 5.36
C ILE A 378 24.04 3.37 6.68
N GLY A 379 23.57 2.67 7.71
CA GLY A 379 23.31 3.27 9.02
C GLY A 379 24.58 3.71 9.73
N CYS A 380 25.67 2.93 9.68
CA CYS A 380 26.95 3.36 10.25
C CYS A 380 27.59 4.49 9.44
N VAL A 381 27.47 4.51 8.10
CA VAL A 381 27.89 5.67 7.30
C VAL A 381 27.13 6.93 7.72
N ALA A 382 25.81 6.85 7.87
CA ALA A 382 25.00 7.97 8.34
C ALA A 382 25.42 8.44 9.75
N ALA A 383 25.73 7.50 10.65
CA ALA A 383 26.21 7.78 11.99
C ALA A 383 27.56 8.53 11.99
N VAL A 384 28.53 8.05 11.20
CA VAL A 384 29.85 8.67 11.06
C VAL A 384 29.75 10.06 10.42
N VAL A 385 28.92 10.22 9.39
CA VAL A 385 28.66 11.54 8.77
C VAL A 385 28.02 12.51 9.76
N ALA A 386 27.22 12.01 10.70
CA ALA A 386 26.64 12.78 11.80
C ALA A 386 27.60 13.00 12.99
N GLY A 387 28.83 12.49 12.93
CA GLY A 387 29.88 12.69 13.93
C GLY A 387 29.90 11.67 15.08
N ALA A 388 29.16 10.56 14.98
CA ALA A 388 29.15 9.51 16.00
C ALA A 388 30.13 8.37 15.68
N ASP A 389 30.50 7.61 16.71
CA ASP A 389 31.29 6.39 16.58
C ASP A 389 30.43 5.23 16.04
N VAL A 390 31.04 4.32 15.27
CA VAL A 390 30.35 3.15 14.71
C VAL A 390 29.80 2.24 15.81
N GLY A 391 30.52 2.11 16.93
CA GLY A 391 30.16 1.27 18.06
C GLY A 391 28.88 1.71 18.77
N THR A 392 28.50 2.99 18.70
CA THR A 392 27.26 3.47 19.32
C THR A 392 26.03 3.13 18.50
N ALA A 393 26.12 3.15 17.17
CA ALA A 393 24.99 2.91 16.27
C ALA A 393 24.82 1.42 15.90
N LEU A 394 25.92 0.70 15.71
CA LEU A 394 25.93 -0.66 15.16
C LEU A 394 25.03 -1.65 15.93
N PRO A 395 25.04 -1.73 17.28
CA PRO A 395 24.20 -2.67 18.01
C PRO A 395 22.70 -2.50 17.71
N TRP A 396 22.23 -1.25 17.58
CA TRP A 396 20.82 -0.92 17.32
C TRP A 396 20.42 -1.25 15.88
N LEU A 397 21.32 -1.04 14.93
CA LEU A 397 21.12 -1.40 13.52
C LEU A 397 21.04 -2.92 13.33
N VAL A 398 21.88 -3.68 14.04
CA VAL A 398 21.82 -5.16 14.07
C VAL A 398 20.50 -5.61 14.70
N MET A 399 20.15 -5.07 15.86
CA MET A 399 18.93 -5.42 16.59
C MET A 399 17.66 -5.15 15.77
N THR A 400 17.63 -4.07 14.99
CA THR A 400 16.53 -3.77 14.05
C THR A 400 16.27 -4.96 13.12
N THR A 401 17.32 -5.58 12.57
CA THR A 401 17.16 -6.76 11.70
C THR A 401 16.55 -7.95 12.45
N VAL A 402 16.94 -8.17 13.70
CA VAL A 402 16.40 -9.26 14.54
C VAL A 402 14.91 -9.06 14.83
N VAL A 403 14.51 -7.84 15.20
CA VAL A 403 13.10 -7.48 15.43
C VAL A 403 12.29 -7.72 14.15
N LEU A 404 12.73 -7.17 13.02
CA LEU A 404 12.03 -7.30 11.74
C LEU A 404 11.96 -8.75 11.23
N ALA A 405 12.96 -9.59 11.54
CA ALA A 405 12.89 -11.01 11.23
C ALA A 405 11.76 -11.69 12.01
N GLY A 406 11.61 -11.38 13.30
CA GLY A 406 10.48 -11.84 14.12
C GLY A 406 9.12 -11.31 13.62
N GLY A 407 9.03 -10.01 13.32
CA GLY A 407 7.82 -9.40 12.77
C GLY A 407 7.41 -9.97 11.42
N ASN A 408 8.37 -10.25 10.53
CA ASN A 408 8.06 -10.86 9.24
C ASN A 408 7.71 -12.35 9.35
N LEU A 409 8.20 -13.07 10.37
CA LEU A 409 7.67 -14.40 10.70
C LEU A 409 6.22 -14.33 11.17
N LEU A 410 5.89 -13.42 12.11
CA LEU A 410 4.51 -13.21 12.54
C LEU A 410 3.60 -12.79 11.38
N ALA A 411 4.09 -11.96 10.47
CA ALA A 411 3.34 -11.52 9.29
C ALA A 411 3.18 -12.63 8.25
N ALA A 412 4.16 -13.50 8.06
CA ALA A 412 4.07 -14.61 7.12
C ALA A 412 3.18 -15.74 7.68
N TYR A 413 3.35 -16.10 8.94
CA TYR A 413 2.68 -17.22 9.63
C TYR A 413 1.51 -16.71 10.50
N ARG A 414 0.70 -15.79 9.98
CA ARG A 414 -0.31 -15.12 10.81
C ARG A 414 -1.52 -16.00 11.16
N GLY A 415 -1.76 -17.10 10.46
CA GLY A 415 -2.93 -17.96 10.65
C GLY A 415 -4.23 -17.33 10.14
N ARG A 416 -5.38 -17.72 10.71
CA ARG A 416 -6.69 -17.09 10.44
C ARG A 416 -6.90 -15.85 11.33
N PRO A 417 -7.67 -14.84 10.87
CA PRO A 417 -8.05 -13.71 11.71
C PRO A 417 -8.81 -14.20 12.96
N PRO A 418 -8.61 -13.56 14.13
CA PRO A 418 -9.29 -13.96 15.36
C PRO A 418 -10.81 -13.77 15.22
N THR A 419 -11.56 -14.83 15.52
CA THR A 419 -13.02 -14.82 15.62
C THR A 419 -13.43 -14.72 17.07
N GLY A 420 -14.46 -13.92 17.37
CA GLY A 420 -15.00 -13.83 18.73
C GLY A 420 -15.94 -15.00 19.03
N PRO A 421 -16.13 -15.38 20.31
CA PRO A 421 -17.08 -16.44 20.67
C PRO A 421 -18.52 -16.16 20.21
N PHE A 422 -18.87 -14.89 20.03
CA PHE A 422 -20.19 -14.44 19.58
C PHE A 422 -20.23 -13.94 18.14
N ASN A 423 -19.08 -13.91 17.43
CA ASN A 423 -18.99 -13.45 16.05
C ASN A 423 -18.02 -14.35 15.27
N ALA A 424 -18.59 -15.33 14.56
CA ALA A 424 -17.84 -16.23 13.69
C ALA A 424 -17.21 -15.53 12.48
N VAL A 425 -17.70 -14.34 12.11
CA VAL A 425 -17.15 -13.52 11.04
C VAL A 425 -16.36 -12.34 11.65
N PRO A 426 -15.05 -12.26 11.41
CA PRO A 426 -14.24 -11.12 11.85
C PRO A 426 -14.75 -9.82 11.24
N SER A 427 -14.78 -8.74 12.02
CA SER A 427 -15.08 -7.42 11.48
C SER A 427 -13.95 -6.94 10.57
N ALA A 428 -14.26 -6.15 9.53
CA ALA A 428 -13.25 -5.63 8.60
C ALA A 428 -12.14 -4.83 9.32
N GLN A 429 -12.51 -4.12 10.40
CA GLN A 429 -11.58 -3.39 11.25
C GLN A 429 -10.66 -4.32 12.04
N GLY A 430 -11.20 -5.41 12.60
CA GLY A 430 -10.42 -6.44 13.30
C GLY A 430 -9.44 -7.14 12.36
N VAL A 431 -9.86 -7.45 11.14
CA VAL A 431 -9.00 -8.01 10.09
C VAL A 431 -7.87 -7.05 9.72
N LEU A 432 -8.19 -5.76 9.54
CA LEU A 432 -7.18 -4.73 9.24
C LEU A 432 -6.16 -4.60 10.38
N LEU A 433 -6.61 -4.53 11.63
CA LEU A 433 -5.73 -4.41 12.79
C LEU A 433 -4.85 -5.65 12.94
N TRP A 434 -5.43 -6.83 12.80
CA TRP A 434 -4.71 -8.09 12.82
C TRP A 434 -3.64 -8.16 11.71
N TYR A 435 -3.93 -7.65 10.50
CA TYR A 435 -2.95 -7.53 9.43
C TYR A 435 -1.84 -6.51 9.72
N ALA A 436 -2.19 -5.39 10.33
CA ALA A 436 -1.24 -4.34 10.65
C ALA A 436 -0.39 -4.65 11.89
N MET A 437 -0.79 -5.63 12.71
CA MET A 437 -0.18 -5.87 14.02
C MET A 437 1.34 -6.11 13.96
N PRO A 438 1.90 -6.98 13.09
CA PRO A 438 3.36 -7.17 13.04
C PRO A 438 4.10 -5.90 12.63
N LEU A 439 3.55 -5.13 11.68
CA LEU A 439 4.08 -3.84 11.25
C LEU A 439 4.07 -2.82 12.41
N ILE A 440 2.95 -2.74 13.13
CA ILE A 440 2.80 -1.86 14.31
C ILE A 440 3.80 -2.26 15.39
N LEU A 441 3.92 -3.55 15.68
CA LEU A 441 4.82 -4.06 16.71
C LEU A 441 6.28 -3.77 16.38
N ASP A 442 6.72 -4.04 15.14
CA ASP A 442 8.05 -3.70 14.67
C ASP A 442 8.33 -2.19 14.75
N THR A 443 7.34 -1.39 14.34
CA THR A 443 7.43 0.08 14.38
C THR A 443 7.59 0.59 15.80
N LEU A 444 6.79 0.07 16.74
CA LEU A 444 6.81 0.49 18.14
C LEU A 444 8.07 0.00 18.86
N ILE A 445 8.49 -1.25 18.61
CA ILE A 445 9.68 -1.83 19.23
C ILE A 445 10.92 -1.09 18.73
N VAL A 446 11.19 -1.05 17.42
CA VAL A 446 12.40 -0.40 16.89
C VAL A 446 12.39 1.11 17.15
N GLY A 447 11.26 1.79 16.89
CA GLY A 447 11.12 3.22 17.15
C GLY A 447 11.28 3.56 18.63
N GLY A 448 10.67 2.77 19.51
CA GLY A 448 10.77 2.92 20.96
C GLY A 448 12.17 2.64 21.51
N MET A 449 12.89 1.67 20.96
CA MET A 449 14.29 1.39 21.32
C MET A 449 15.20 2.57 20.98
N VAL A 450 15.13 3.06 19.74
CA VAL A 450 15.97 4.19 19.27
C VAL A 450 15.61 5.46 20.02
N TRP A 451 14.32 5.72 20.24
CA TRP A 451 13.91 6.83 21.09
C TRP A 451 14.44 6.66 22.51
N GLY A 452 14.28 5.47 23.09
CA GLY A 452 14.75 5.16 24.42
C GLY A 452 16.24 5.47 24.61
N ILE A 453 17.09 4.96 23.71
CA ILE A 453 18.54 5.17 23.84
C ILE A 453 18.97 6.61 23.56
N THR A 454 18.30 7.32 22.65
CA THR A 454 18.58 8.75 22.41
C THR A 454 18.22 9.63 23.61
N ARG A 455 17.34 9.16 24.50
CA ARG A 455 16.97 9.86 25.75
C ARG A 455 17.74 9.42 26.96
N TRP A 456 18.06 8.13 27.04
CA TRP A 456 18.73 7.52 28.20
C TRP A 456 19.93 6.69 27.74
N PRO A 457 20.96 7.32 27.17
CA PRO A 457 22.08 6.63 26.51
C PRO A 457 22.90 5.74 27.48
N THR A 458 22.86 6.03 28.78
CA THR A 458 23.58 5.29 29.83
C THR A 458 22.72 4.22 30.53
N SER A 459 21.46 4.04 30.12
CA SER A 459 20.56 3.08 30.77
C SER A 459 20.85 1.64 30.34
N GLY A 460 21.61 0.91 31.15
CA GLY A 460 21.87 -0.51 30.92
C GLY A 460 20.59 -1.36 30.89
N LEU A 461 19.58 -1.01 31.69
CA LEU A 461 18.28 -1.68 31.67
C LEU A 461 17.55 -1.52 30.33
N LEU A 462 17.69 -0.35 29.68
CA LEU A 462 17.09 -0.11 28.37
C LEU A 462 17.78 -0.95 27.29
N VAL A 463 19.11 -1.06 27.34
CA VAL A 463 19.88 -1.92 26.44
C VAL A 463 19.45 -3.38 26.60
N ILE A 464 19.44 -3.90 27.84
CA ILE A 464 19.03 -5.28 28.13
C ILE A 464 17.59 -5.52 27.69
N GLY A 465 16.67 -4.64 28.09
CA GLY A 465 15.25 -4.76 27.75
C GLY A 465 15.01 -4.75 26.25
N SER A 466 15.76 -3.95 25.49
CA SER A 466 15.69 -3.90 24.03
C SER A 466 16.15 -5.22 23.40
N TRP A 467 17.31 -5.74 23.78
CA TRP A 467 17.79 -7.01 23.24
C TRP A 467 16.89 -8.19 23.61
N VAL A 468 16.33 -8.19 24.83
CA VAL A 468 15.32 -9.17 25.24
C VAL A 468 14.07 -9.04 24.38
N ALA A 469 13.56 -7.83 24.15
CA ALA A 469 12.39 -7.61 23.30
C ALA A 469 12.63 -8.11 21.85
N ALA A 470 13.82 -7.88 21.29
CA ALA A 470 14.18 -8.40 19.97
C ALA A 470 14.24 -9.93 19.94
N ALA A 471 14.85 -10.56 20.95
CA ALA A 471 14.89 -12.02 21.07
C ALA A 471 13.50 -12.63 21.25
N VAL A 472 12.65 -12.02 22.10
CA VAL A 472 11.26 -12.42 22.30
C VAL A 472 10.45 -12.28 21.02
N MET A 473 10.66 -11.21 20.25
CA MET A 473 9.99 -11.01 18.97
C MET A 473 10.33 -12.10 17.96
N LEU A 474 11.62 -12.45 17.84
CA LEU A 474 12.07 -13.54 16.97
C LEU A 474 11.52 -14.90 17.45
N TYR A 475 11.60 -15.15 18.76
CA TYR A 475 11.07 -16.38 19.37
C TYR A 475 9.56 -16.52 19.15
N ALA A 476 8.79 -15.44 19.35
CA ALA A 476 7.35 -15.41 19.10
C ALA A 476 7.05 -15.73 17.62
N GLY A 477 7.83 -15.17 16.70
CA GLY A 477 7.75 -15.50 15.27
C GLY A 477 7.98 -16.99 14.98
N LEU A 478 9.01 -17.60 15.57
CA LEU A 478 9.32 -19.03 15.38
C LEU A 478 8.29 -19.94 16.04
N ASN A 479 7.81 -19.59 17.24
CA ASN A 479 6.75 -20.32 17.91
C ASN A 479 5.43 -20.25 17.11
N ARG A 480 5.17 -19.11 16.47
CA ARG A 480 4.03 -18.95 15.57
C ARG A 480 4.11 -19.89 14.36
N VAL A 481 5.29 -20.04 13.75
CA VAL A 481 5.51 -21.04 12.68
C VAL A 481 5.13 -22.43 13.15
N GLN A 482 5.59 -22.82 14.34
CA GLN A 482 5.31 -24.14 14.90
C GLN A 482 3.82 -24.35 15.17
N SER A 483 3.18 -23.38 15.83
CA SER A 483 1.75 -23.43 16.18
C SER A 483 0.88 -23.55 14.94
N GLU A 484 1.11 -22.74 13.91
CA GLU A 484 0.33 -22.82 12.66
C GLU A 484 0.65 -24.10 11.87
N SER A 485 1.87 -24.61 11.94
CA SER A 485 2.20 -25.88 11.27
C SER A 485 1.50 -27.09 11.92
N LEU A 486 1.27 -27.04 13.23
CA LEU A 486 0.55 -28.09 13.96
C LEU A 486 -0.97 -27.99 13.71
N SER A 487 -1.53 -26.79 13.70
CA SER A 487 -2.97 -26.59 13.44
C SER A 487 -3.43 -27.14 12.09
N HIS A 488 -2.53 -27.22 11.11
CA HIS A 488 -2.79 -27.81 9.80
C HIS A 488 -2.63 -29.33 9.72
N ARG A 489 -2.08 -30.00 10.75
CA ARG A 489 -1.98 -31.47 10.81
C ARG A 489 -3.19 -32.12 11.47
N ASP A 490 -3.88 -31.37 12.32
CA ASP A 490 -5.02 -31.85 13.11
C ASP A 490 -6.37 -31.70 12.38
N VAL A 491 -6.35 -31.29 11.11
CA VAL A 491 -7.49 -31.18 10.18
C VAL A 491 -7.32 -32.22 9.07
#